data_AF-A0A915YG81-F1
#
_entry.id   AF-A0A915YG81-F1
#
_cell.length_a   1.000
_cell.length_b   1.000
_cell.length_c   1.000
_cell.angle_alpha   90.00
_cell.angle_beta   90.00
_cell.angle_gamma   90.00
#
_symmetry.space_group_name_H-M   'P 1'
#
loop_
_entity.id
_entity.type
_entity.pdbx_description
1 polymer ?
#
loop_
_entity_poly.entity_id
_entity_poly.type
_entity_poly.pdbx_seq_one_letter_code
_entity_poly.pdbx_strand_id
1 'polypeptide(L)'
;MKKKFKDSNSIKGFKHPQYRKLLGEFLGKNTGSICEFILKLDAQFQETDPLPFVYLGEMPQSWKNFKKENKAEKTFVAGRCFVEPLGEGFTIKMLPEVGKGAKDSTVKAVNKELKKSNIYIEFVSELPDLKTVSAEAATASQAPEEAPLEMIENGIEKYAKLYVQLQKDKEKVEEKDQALKRLKRLCRQWRAAHANGAAQSVKHAKIEKTVQQFEAFFEKRKKAKEGDDSEVDGLKAREEKLYARTLKHRNGFYQSLSSGDIRDVSIIENHLEDMKERISEWTKFVKEHNKSEFGEILKQMVADYKEASKTFNQIRKDLEAFFDNLEKQDVEKATELARKIKRVL
;
A
#
# COMPACT_ATOMS: atom_id res chain seq x y z
N MET A 1 -23.83 -31.45 -9.21
CA MET A 1 -24.58 -30.72 -8.16
C MET A 1 -24.45 -29.21 -8.37
N LYS A 2 -25.58 -28.49 -8.46
CA LYS A 2 -25.63 -27.03 -8.57
C LYS A 2 -25.39 -26.40 -7.19
N LYS A 3 -24.15 -25.98 -6.87
CA LYS A 3 -23.93 -25.03 -5.78
C LYS A 3 -23.96 -23.62 -6.35
N LYS A 4 -25.06 -22.90 -6.11
CA LYS A 4 -25.13 -21.45 -6.32
C LYS A 4 -24.25 -20.82 -5.23
N PHE A 5 -23.05 -20.39 -5.62
CA PHE A 5 -22.14 -19.64 -4.76
C PHE A 5 -22.69 -18.22 -4.62
N LYS A 6 -23.29 -17.94 -3.46
CA LYS A 6 -24.02 -16.70 -3.12
C LYS A 6 -23.24 -15.82 -2.14
N ASP A 7 -21.95 -16.11 -1.94
CA ASP A 7 -21.15 -15.49 -0.90
C ASP A 7 -20.18 -14.46 -1.50
N SER A 8 -20.12 -13.25 -0.93
CA SER A 8 -19.22 -12.16 -1.36
C SER A 8 -17.74 -12.53 -1.21
N ASN A 9 -17.47 -13.62 -0.48
CA ASN A 9 -16.15 -14.20 -0.29
C ASN A 9 -15.76 -15.22 -1.38
N SER A 10 -16.66 -15.54 -2.32
CA SER A 10 -16.42 -16.52 -3.38
C SER A 10 -16.61 -15.90 -4.76
N ILE A 11 -15.61 -16.00 -5.62
CA ILE A 11 -15.64 -15.31 -6.92
C ILE A 11 -15.12 -16.24 -8.03
N LYS A 12 -15.56 -16.08 -9.28
CA LYS A 12 -15.17 -16.93 -10.41
C LYS A 12 -14.19 -16.20 -11.36
N GLY A 13 -13.07 -16.85 -11.68
CA GLY A 13 -12.19 -16.64 -12.85
C GLY A 13 -11.68 -15.22 -13.15
N PHE A 14 -10.36 -15.06 -13.37
CA PHE A 14 -9.73 -13.75 -13.62
C PHE A 14 -10.23 -12.96 -14.85
N LYS A 15 -10.99 -13.60 -15.76
CA LYS A 15 -11.56 -12.93 -16.94
C LYS A 15 -12.81 -12.11 -16.64
N HIS A 16 -13.50 -12.33 -15.53
CA HIS A 16 -14.74 -11.64 -15.24
C HIS A 16 -14.46 -10.23 -14.67
N PRO A 17 -14.95 -9.12 -15.26
CA PRO A 17 -14.70 -7.77 -14.74
C PRO A 17 -15.15 -7.58 -13.28
N GLN A 18 -16.27 -8.21 -12.89
CA GLN A 18 -16.73 -8.21 -11.50
C GLN A 18 -15.76 -8.95 -10.56
N TYR A 19 -15.04 -9.97 -11.05
CA TYR A 19 -14.04 -10.67 -10.24
C TYR A 19 -12.87 -9.77 -9.87
N ARG A 20 -12.35 -9.02 -10.84
CA ARG A 20 -11.24 -8.08 -10.62
C ARG A 20 -11.62 -6.97 -9.65
N LYS A 21 -12.84 -6.45 -9.78
CA LYS A 21 -13.37 -5.41 -8.89
C LYS A 21 -13.48 -5.93 -7.44
N LEU A 22 -14.15 -7.07 -7.25
CA LEU A 22 -14.33 -7.68 -5.93
C LEU A 22 -12.99 -8.08 -5.29
N LEU A 23 -12.04 -8.58 -6.08
CA LEU A 23 -10.69 -8.87 -5.60
C LEU A 23 -9.97 -7.60 -5.15
N GLY A 24 -10.05 -6.51 -5.92
CA GLY A 24 -9.48 -5.21 -5.51
C GLY A 24 -10.10 -4.66 -4.23
N GLU A 25 -11.42 -4.74 -4.08
CA GLU A 25 -12.15 -4.34 -2.87
C GLU A 25 -11.73 -5.17 -1.65
N PHE A 26 -11.57 -6.49 -1.82
CA PHE A 26 -11.09 -7.37 -0.76
C PHE A 26 -9.65 -7.03 -0.33
N LEU A 27 -8.76 -6.81 -1.30
CA LEU A 27 -7.35 -6.49 -1.04
C LEU A 27 -7.19 -5.15 -0.33
N GLY A 28 -8.00 -4.14 -0.69
CA GLY A 28 -8.02 -2.85 0.00
C GLY A 28 -8.41 -2.98 1.48
N LYS A 29 -9.36 -3.86 1.81
CA LYS A 29 -9.81 -4.10 3.21
C LYS A 29 -8.89 -5.00 4.02
N ASN A 30 -8.07 -5.82 3.37
CA ASN A 30 -7.22 -6.83 4.00
C ASN A 30 -5.71 -6.53 3.84
N THR A 31 -5.36 -5.27 3.59
CA THR A 31 -3.95 -4.86 3.52
C THR A 31 -3.31 -4.98 4.90
N GLY A 32 -2.12 -5.58 4.98
CA GLY A 32 -1.40 -5.76 6.24
C GLY A 32 -1.92 -6.89 7.14
N SER A 33 -2.88 -7.71 6.67
CA SER A 33 -3.35 -8.90 7.39
C SER A 33 -2.85 -10.18 6.71
N ILE A 34 -2.70 -11.24 7.52
CA ILE A 34 -2.50 -12.60 7.01
C ILE A 34 -3.88 -13.24 6.83
N CYS A 35 -4.14 -13.77 5.64
CA CYS A 35 -5.33 -14.58 5.36
C CYS A 35 -4.97 -15.88 4.64
N GLU A 36 -5.93 -16.78 4.49
CA GLU A 36 -5.72 -18.01 3.73
C GLU A 36 -5.92 -17.75 2.22
N PHE A 37 -5.26 -18.54 1.38
CA PHE A 37 -5.48 -18.52 -0.07
C PHE A 37 -5.68 -19.92 -0.67
N ILE A 38 -6.36 -19.96 -1.81
CA ILE A 38 -6.38 -21.07 -2.76
C ILE A 38 -6.10 -20.52 -4.15
N LEU A 39 -5.23 -21.18 -4.90
CA LEU A 39 -4.93 -20.89 -6.29
C LEU A 39 -5.09 -22.18 -7.12
N LYS A 40 -5.87 -22.10 -8.21
CA LYS A 40 -6.03 -23.18 -9.19
C LYS A 40 -5.98 -22.63 -10.62
N LEU A 41 -5.10 -23.15 -11.48
CA LEU A 41 -4.91 -22.64 -12.85
C LEU A 41 -5.99 -23.10 -13.86
N ASP A 42 -6.54 -24.28 -13.65
CA ASP A 42 -7.45 -24.98 -14.54
C ASP A 42 -8.78 -25.24 -13.84
N ALA A 43 -9.27 -24.23 -13.12
CA ALA A 43 -10.55 -24.34 -12.46
C ALA A 43 -11.66 -24.42 -13.53
N GLN A 44 -12.31 -25.58 -13.62
CA GLN A 44 -13.44 -25.79 -14.50
C GLN A 44 -14.70 -25.21 -13.86
N PHE A 45 -15.20 -24.13 -14.44
CA PHE A 45 -16.53 -23.61 -14.18
C PHE A 45 -17.34 -23.82 -15.46
N GLN A 46 -18.60 -24.29 -15.34
CA GLN A 46 -19.52 -24.68 -16.43
C GLN A 46 -19.24 -24.07 -17.82
N GLU A 47 -19.37 -24.89 -18.89
CA GLU A 47 -19.39 -24.55 -20.33
C GLU A 47 -18.43 -23.44 -20.82
N THR A 48 -17.34 -23.20 -20.11
CA THR A 48 -16.29 -22.25 -20.51
C THR A 48 -14.93 -22.91 -20.39
N ASP A 49 -13.96 -22.39 -21.14
CA ASP A 49 -12.57 -22.84 -21.05
C ASP A 49 -12.08 -22.81 -19.60
N PRO A 50 -11.18 -23.74 -19.19
CA PRO A 50 -10.58 -23.71 -17.86
C PRO A 50 -9.92 -22.34 -17.59
N LEU A 51 -10.21 -21.75 -16.42
CA LEU A 51 -9.68 -20.44 -16.06
C LEU A 51 -8.87 -20.49 -14.77
N PRO A 52 -7.77 -19.71 -14.71
CA PRO A 52 -7.08 -19.50 -13.45
C PRO A 52 -7.97 -18.75 -12.45
N PHE A 53 -7.84 -19.12 -11.18
CA PHE A 53 -8.67 -18.63 -10.09
C PHE A 53 -7.87 -18.51 -8.79
N VAL A 54 -8.07 -17.40 -8.06
CA VAL A 54 -7.60 -17.19 -6.68
C VAL A 54 -8.77 -16.94 -5.72
N TYR A 55 -8.73 -17.62 -4.59
CA TYR A 55 -9.51 -17.36 -3.39
C TYR A 55 -8.61 -16.71 -2.33
N LEU A 56 -9.12 -15.71 -1.62
CA LEU A 56 -8.46 -15.09 -0.47
C LEU A 56 -9.48 -14.95 0.66
N GLY A 57 -9.02 -15.12 1.90
CA GLY A 57 -9.85 -14.94 3.09
C GLY A 57 -10.04 -16.22 3.89
N GLU A 58 -10.88 -16.16 4.91
CA GLU A 58 -11.21 -17.32 5.74
C GLU A 58 -11.85 -18.42 4.87
N MET A 59 -11.44 -19.68 5.01
CA MET A 59 -12.01 -20.78 4.22
C MET A 59 -13.29 -21.36 4.84
N PRO A 60 -14.46 -21.23 4.18
CA PRO A 60 -15.65 -22.01 4.51
C PRO A 60 -15.38 -23.51 4.42
N GLN A 61 -16.22 -24.31 5.08
CA GLN A 61 -16.08 -25.78 5.09
C GLN A 61 -16.04 -26.40 3.68
N SER A 62 -16.76 -25.81 2.71
CA SER A 62 -16.71 -26.25 1.31
C SER A 62 -15.33 -26.09 0.66
N TRP A 63 -14.60 -25.02 0.99
CA TRP A 63 -13.25 -24.76 0.48
C TRP A 63 -12.20 -25.59 1.20
N LYS A 64 -12.39 -25.87 2.49
CA LYS A 64 -11.57 -26.84 3.23
C LYS A 64 -11.63 -28.24 2.61
N ASN A 65 -12.82 -28.68 2.18
CA ASN A 65 -13.00 -29.96 1.47
C ASN A 65 -12.35 -29.92 0.08
N PHE A 66 -12.57 -28.85 -0.68
CA PHE A 66 -11.93 -28.65 -1.98
C PHE A 66 -10.39 -28.71 -1.89
N LYS A 67 -9.78 -28.07 -0.88
CA LYS A 67 -8.34 -28.13 -0.61
C LYS A 67 -7.84 -29.56 -0.39
N LYS A 68 -8.60 -30.41 0.31
CA LYS A 68 -8.24 -31.81 0.56
C LYS A 68 -8.31 -32.67 -0.71
N GLU A 69 -9.31 -32.44 -1.55
CA GLU A 69 -9.53 -33.20 -2.80
C GLU A 69 -8.49 -32.86 -3.87
N ASN A 70 -8.07 -31.59 -3.96
CA ASN A 70 -7.24 -31.10 -5.07
C ASN A 70 -5.74 -31.02 -4.75
N LYS A 71 -5.31 -31.36 -3.52
CA LYS A 71 -3.90 -31.23 -3.07
C LYS A 71 -2.86 -31.98 -3.92
N ALA A 72 -3.28 -32.99 -4.67
CA ALA A 72 -2.38 -33.79 -5.52
C ALA A 72 -2.16 -33.18 -6.92
N GLU A 73 -3.01 -32.23 -7.32
CA GLU A 73 -2.97 -31.64 -8.67
C GLU A 73 -1.77 -30.70 -8.84
N LYS A 74 -1.19 -30.70 -10.05
CA LYS A 74 -0.04 -29.85 -10.39
C LYS A 74 -0.41 -28.38 -10.59
N THR A 75 -1.70 -28.10 -10.75
CA THR A 75 -2.28 -26.77 -11.01
C THR A 75 -2.86 -26.14 -9.76
N PHE A 76 -2.84 -26.85 -8.63
CA PHE A 76 -3.43 -26.43 -7.37
C PHE A 76 -2.37 -26.11 -6.31
N VAL A 77 -2.56 -25.01 -5.59
CA VAL A 77 -1.78 -24.64 -4.41
C VAL A 77 -2.63 -23.83 -3.44
N ALA A 78 -2.44 -24.04 -2.15
CA ALA A 78 -3.13 -23.34 -1.08
C ALA A 78 -2.17 -23.12 0.11
N GLY A 79 -2.47 -22.11 0.93
CA GLY A 79 -1.64 -21.76 2.08
C GLY A 79 -2.10 -20.46 2.70
N ARG A 80 -1.14 -19.69 3.21
CA ARG A 80 -1.38 -18.36 3.79
C ARG A 80 -0.80 -17.28 2.90
N CYS A 81 -1.40 -16.09 2.92
CA CYS A 81 -0.89 -14.96 2.17
C CYS A 81 -0.96 -13.66 2.95
N PHE A 82 -0.11 -12.72 2.55
CA PHE A 82 -0.03 -11.36 3.09
C PHE A 82 -0.19 -10.36 1.94
N VAL A 83 -1.01 -9.34 2.16
CA VAL A 83 -1.32 -8.31 1.15
C VAL A 83 -0.56 -7.03 1.46
N GLU A 84 0.23 -6.57 0.49
CA GLU A 84 0.97 -5.31 0.52
C GLU A 84 0.44 -4.34 -0.54
N PRO A 85 0.36 -3.04 -0.25
CA PRO A 85 0.09 -2.05 -1.27
C PRO A 85 1.31 -1.89 -2.19
N LEU A 86 1.08 -1.75 -3.50
CA LEU A 86 2.10 -1.54 -4.52
C LEU A 86 1.68 -0.40 -5.46
N GLY A 87 2.03 0.85 -5.13
CA GLY A 87 1.58 2.02 -5.89
C GLY A 87 0.05 2.11 -5.89
N GLU A 88 -0.56 2.16 -7.09
CA GLU A 88 -2.02 2.12 -7.30
C GLU A 88 -2.61 0.69 -7.24
N GLY A 89 -1.82 -0.31 -6.83
CA GLY A 89 -2.19 -1.72 -6.87
C GLY A 89 -1.80 -2.49 -5.62
N PHE A 90 -1.74 -3.81 -5.73
CA PHE A 90 -1.49 -4.71 -4.61
C PHE A 90 -0.50 -5.82 -4.97
N THR A 91 0.39 -6.16 -4.06
CA THR A 91 1.21 -7.38 -4.10
C THR A 91 0.69 -8.37 -3.06
N ILE A 92 0.45 -9.60 -3.47
CA ILE A 92 0.02 -10.69 -2.60
C ILE A 92 1.18 -11.68 -2.47
N LYS A 93 1.79 -11.72 -1.29
CA LYS A 93 2.83 -12.69 -0.94
C LYS A 93 2.16 -13.97 -0.49
N MET A 94 2.34 -15.05 -1.21
CA MET A 94 1.72 -16.35 -0.94
C MET A 94 2.76 -17.32 -0.39
N LEU A 95 2.53 -17.84 0.80
CA LEU A 95 3.29 -18.93 1.42
C LEU A 95 2.58 -20.25 1.15
N PRO A 96 3.06 -21.09 0.22
CA PRO A 96 2.46 -22.37 -0.09
C PRO A 96 2.59 -23.33 1.08
N GLU A 97 1.49 -24.01 1.43
CA GLU A 97 1.49 -25.05 2.48
C GLU A 97 1.02 -26.39 1.94
N VAL A 98 0.15 -26.37 0.93
CA VAL A 98 -0.49 -27.57 0.35
C VAL A 98 -0.58 -27.42 -1.15
N GLY A 99 -0.33 -28.50 -1.90
CA GLY A 99 -0.45 -28.54 -3.35
C GLY A 99 0.91 -28.57 -4.07
N LYS A 100 0.87 -28.81 -5.39
CA LYS A 100 2.08 -28.89 -6.25
C LYS A 100 2.16 -27.77 -7.28
N GLY A 101 1.24 -26.80 -7.19
CA GLY A 101 1.13 -25.64 -8.07
C GLY A 101 2.06 -24.48 -7.75
N ALA A 102 2.86 -24.55 -6.68
CA ALA A 102 3.85 -23.54 -6.31
C ALA A 102 5.06 -23.54 -7.28
N LYS A 103 4.83 -23.09 -8.51
CA LYS A 103 5.84 -23.04 -9.58
C LYS A 103 5.81 -21.68 -10.27
N ASP A 104 6.95 -21.24 -10.79
CA ASP A 104 7.06 -20.01 -11.58
C ASP A 104 6.08 -19.94 -12.75
N SER A 105 5.83 -21.07 -13.41
CA SER A 105 4.86 -21.17 -14.52
C SER A 105 3.46 -20.78 -14.07
N THR A 106 3.06 -21.16 -12.86
CA THR A 106 1.76 -20.86 -12.26
C THR A 106 1.63 -19.37 -11.96
N VAL A 107 2.64 -18.79 -11.30
CA VAL A 107 2.66 -17.36 -10.97
C VAL A 107 2.63 -16.51 -12.24
N LYS A 108 3.43 -16.87 -13.25
CA LYS A 108 3.46 -16.16 -14.53
C LYS A 108 2.10 -16.19 -15.24
N ALA A 109 1.42 -17.33 -15.24
CA ALA A 109 0.09 -17.47 -15.85
C ALA A 109 -0.96 -16.58 -15.15
N VAL A 110 -0.92 -16.55 -13.82
CA VAL A 110 -1.87 -15.78 -13.00
C VAL A 110 -1.60 -14.28 -13.08
N ASN A 111 -0.34 -13.86 -12.97
CA ASN A 111 0.05 -12.45 -13.07
C ASN A 111 -0.27 -11.87 -14.44
N LYS A 112 -0.23 -12.67 -15.52
CA LYS A 112 -0.66 -12.22 -16.85
C LYS A 112 -2.12 -11.75 -16.85
N GLU A 113 -2.99 -12.44 -16.13
CA GLU A 113 -4.41 -12.09 -16.04
C GLU A 113 -4.67 -10.92 -15.08
N LEU A 114 -3.90 -10.83 -13.99
CA LEU A 114 -4.04 -9.81 -12.95
C LEU A 114 -3.37 -8.47 -13.25
N LYS A 115 -2.43 -8.44 -14.21
CA LYS A 115 -1.68 -7.23 -14.60
C LYS A 115 -2.58 -6.03 -14.94
N LYS A 116 -3.76 -6.26 -15.51
CA LYS A 116 -4.73 -5.20 -15.87
C LYS A 116 -5.39 -4.53 -14.64
N SER A 117 -5.26 -5.14 -13.48
CA SER A 117 -5.83 -4.66 -12.21
C SER A 117 -4.74 -4.18 -11.24
N ASN A 118 -3.50 -4.02 -11.70
CA ASN A 118 -2.34 -3.68 -10.87
C ASN A 118 -2.13 -4.65 -9.68
N ILE A 119 -2.60 -5.90 -9.79
CA ILE A 119 -2.41 -6.92 -8.77
C ILE A 119 -1.28 -7.85 -9.21
N TYR A 120 -0.35 -8.12 -8.30
CA TYR A 120 0.76 -9.04 -8.47
C TYR A 120 0.74 -10.10 -7.38
N ILE A 121 1.07 -11.33 -7.74
CA ILE A 121 1.24 -12.46 -6.82
C ILE A 121 2.68 -12.93 -6.90
N GLU A 122 3.26 -13.26 -5.74
CA GLU A 122 4.55 -13.92 -5.63
C GLU A 122 4.49 -15.06 -4.60
N PHE A 123 5.18 -16.16 -4.86
CA PHE A 123 5.39 -17.18 -3.84
C PHE A 123 6.61 -16.80 -3.00
N VAL A 124 6.49 -16.98 -1.68
CA VAL A 124 7.54 -16.68 -0.71
C VAL A 124 7.78 -17.88 0.19
N SER A 125 9.00 -17.99 0.73
CA SER A 125 9.36 -18.99 1.72
C SER A 125 8.81 -18.68 3.12
N GLU A 126 8.57 -17.40 3.42
CA GLU A 126 8.13 -16.92 4.74
C GLU A 126 7.20 -15.70 4.58
N LEU A 127 6.17 -15.58 5.44
CA LEU A 127 5.32 -14.39 5.50
C LEU A 127 5.89 -13.39 6.52
N PRO A 128 5.63 -12.08 6.35
CA PRO A 128 5.98 -11.08 7.35
C PRO A 128 5.28 -11.36 8.70
N ASP A 129 6.03 -11.27 9.80
CA ASP A 129 5.44 -11.39 11.14
C ASP A 129 4.49 -10.21 11.43
N LEU A 130 3.25 -10.51 11.84
CA LEU A 130 2.26 -9.46 12.18
C LEU A 130 2.67 -8.62 13.40
N LYS A 131 3.63 -9.09 14.20
CA LYS A 131 4.17 -8.36 15.37
C LYS A 131 5.17 -7.25 15.00
N THR A 132 5.62 -7.16 13.75
CA THR A 132 6.60 -6.17 13.28
C THR A 132 5.99 -5.06 12.41
N VAL A 133 4.66 -4.87 12.46
CA VAL A 133 3.98 -3.75 11.78
C VAL A 133 3.83 -2.51 12.67
N SER A 134 4.10 -2.63 13.97
CA SER A 134 4.16 -1.50 14.89
C SER A 134 5.59 -1.29 15.38
N ALA A 135 6.06 -0.05 15.21
CA ALA A 135 7.37 0.47 15.57
C ALA A 135 8.54 0.08 14.65
N GLU A 136 9.20 1.10 14.15
CA GLU A 136 10.52 1.01 13.52
C GLU A 136 11.48 0.18 14.39
N ALA A 137 12.34 -0.60 13.72
CA ALA A 137 13.53 -1.30 14.23
C ALA A 137 13.38 -2.77 14.67
N ALA A 138 13.78 -3.67 13.78
CA ALA A 138 14.85 -4.63 14.09
C ALA A 138 15.47 -5.16 12.79
N THR A 139 16.73 -4.81 12.58
CA THR A 139 17.69 -5.57 11.79
C THR A 139 17.61 -7.06 12.15
N ALA A 140 16.91 -7.84 11.33
CA ALA A 140 17.03 -9.28 11.32
C ALA A 140 17.47 -9.69 9.91
N SER A 141 18.67 -10.27 9.90
CA SER A 141 19.33 -10.88 8.75
C SER A 141 18.41 -11.91 8.08
N GLN A 142 17.85 -11.58 6.92
CA GLN A 142 17.45 -12.57 5.95
C GLN A 142 18.44 -12.45 4.78
N ALA A 143 19.21 -13.51 4.56
CA ALA A 143 20.12 -13.64 3.44
C ALA A 143 19.36 -13.34 2.12
N PRO A 144 19.96 -12.58 1.20
CA PRO A 144 19.24 -12.16 0.00
C PRO A 144 18.99 -13.37 -0.89
N GLU A 145 17.72 -13.70 -1.09
CA GLU A 145 17.28 -14.50 -2.23
C GLU A 145 17.81 -13.83 -3.51
N GLU A 146 18.70 -14.51 -4.21
CA GLU A 146 19.48 -13.97 -5.33
C GLU A 146 18.58 -13.69 -6.53
N ALA A 147 18.00 -12.49 -6.58
CA ALA A 147 17.48 -11.96 -7.83
C ALA A 147 18.65 -11.85 -8.85
N PRO A 148 18.44 -12.22 -10.13
CA PRO A 148 19.49 -12.10 -11.14
C PRO A 148 20.07 -10.69 -11.17
N LEU A 149 21.41 -10.57 -11.22
CA LEU A 149 22.11 -9.27 -11.16
C LEU A 149 21.55 -8.25 -12.17
N GLU A 150 21.24 -8.70 -13.39
CA GLU A 150 20.62 -7.86 -14.42
C GLU A 150 19.26 -7.27 -14.00
N MET A 151 18.45 -8.01 -13.23
CA MET A 151 17.17 -7.50 -12.71
C MET A 151 17.40 -6.44 -11.64
N ILE A 152 18.42 -6.61 -10.80
CA ILE A 152 18.82 -5.63 -9.78
C ILE A 152 19.29 -4.34 -10.47
N GLU A 153 20.20 -4.46 -11.43
CA GLU A 153 20.76 -3.33 -12.18
C GLU A 153 19.71 -2.56 -12.97
N ASN A 154 18.82 -3.25 -13.69
CA ASN A 154 17.71 -2.61 -14.41
C ASN A 154 16.71 -1.96 -13.44
N GLY A 155 16.50 -2.56 -12.27
CA GLY A 155 15.72 -1.97 -11.18
C GLY A 155 16.33 -0.66 -10.69
N ILE A 156 17.62 -0.64 -10.39
CA ILE A 156 18.34 0.57 -9.93
C ILE A 156 18.18 1.69 -10.97
N GLU A 157 18.43 1.40 -12.24
CA GLU A 157 18.30 2.40 -13.31
C GLU A 157 16.86 2.94 -13.43
N LYS A 158 15.85 2.06 -13.35
CA LYS A 158 14.44 2.44 -13.39
C LYS A 158 14.05 3.35 -12.24
N TYR A 159 14.36 2.96 -11.00
CA TYR A 159 13.91 3.71 -9.82
C TYR A 159 14.73 4.99 -9.59
N ALA A 160 16.01 5.02 -9.99
CA ALA A 160 16.80 6.25 -10.01
C ALA A 160 16.19 7.28 -10.99
N LYS A 161 15.84 6.86 -12.22
CA LYS A 161 15.16 7.72 -13.20
C LYS A 161 13.80 8.20 -12.70
N LEU A 162 13.00 7.30 -12.14
CA LEU A 162 11.69 7.62 -11.58
C LEU A 162 11.82 8.67 -10.46
N TYR A 163 12.76 8.49 -9.53
CA TYR A 163 12.99 9.44 -8.46
C TYR A 163 13.31 10.86 -8.97
N VAL A 164 14.21 10.97 -9.95
CA VAL A 164 14.58 12.27 -10.55
C VAL A 164 13.38 12.92 -11.27
N GLN A 165 12.52 12.13 -11.91
CA GLN A 165 11.30 12.65 -12.52
C GLN A 165 10.31 13.18 -11.47
N LEU A 166 10.12 12.44 -10.37
CA LEU A 166 9.21 12.81 -9.29
C LEU A 166 9.71 14.04 -8.51
N GLN A 167 11.01 14.33 -8.48
CA GLN A 167 11.53 15.57 -7.87
C GLN A 167 11.00 16.85 -8.50
N LYS A 168 10.49 16.80 -9.74
CA LYS A 168 9.92 17.98 -10.42
C LYS A 168 8.53 18.36 -9.91
N ASP A 169 7.85 17.42 -9.24
CA ASP A 169 6.49 17.58 -8.78
C ASP A 169 6.44 17.48 -7.25
N LYS A 170 6.22 18.61 -6.59
CA LYS A 170 6.24 18.70 -5.12
C LYS A 170 5.10 17.92 -4.46
N GLU A 171 4.05 17.56 -5.20
CA GLU A 171 2.87 16.88 -4.66
C GLU A 171 3.02 15.35 -4.66
N LYS A 172 3.93 14.79 -5.47
CA LYS A 172 4.17 13.33 -5.61
C LYS A 172 5.08 12.74 -4.55
N VAL A 173 4.86 13.15 -3.30
CA VAL A 173 5.75 12.81 -2.18
C VAL A 173 5.68 11.32 -1.85
N GLU A 174 4.50 10.72 -1.92
CA GLU A 174 4.32 9.29 -1.64
C GLU A 174 5.02 8.42 -2.68
N GLU A 175 4.85 8.71 -3.97
CA GLU A 175 5.52 7.98 -5.04
C GLU A 175 7.04 8.15 -4.96
N LYS A 176 7.51 9.34 -4.55
CA LYS A 176 8.93 9.63 -4.35
C LYS A 176 9.51 8.81 -3.19
N ASP A 177 8.81 8.73 -2.06
CA ASP A 177 9.23 7.91 -0.91
C ASP A 177 9.25 6.40 -1.26
N GLN A 178 8.24 5.92 -2.00
CA GLN A 178 8.19 4.54 -2.49
C GLN A 178 9.37 4.22 -3.43
N ALA A 179 9.66 5.11 -4.37
CA ALA A 179 10.79 4.98 -5.28
C ALA A 179 12.12 4.90 -4.51
N LEU A 180 12.30 5.75 -3.50
CA LEU A 180 13.49 5.76 -2.64
C LEU A 180 13.65 4.50 -1.79
N LYS A 181 12.57 4.03 -1.16
CA LYS A 181 12.58 2.76 -0.40
C LYS A 181 12.99 1.59 -1.28
N ARG A 182 12.45 1.52 -2.50
CA ARG A 182 12.78 0.47 -3.45
C ARG A 182 14.23 0.57 -3.93
N LEU A 183 14.69 1.78 -4.23
CA LEU A 183 16.07 2.04 -4.63
C LEU A 183 17.07 1.67 -3.53
N LYS A 184 16.79 2.03 -2.27
CA LYS A 184 17.62 1.66 -1.11
C LYS A 184 17.77 0.15 -0.96
N ARG A 185 16.68 -0.61 -1.16
CA ARG A 185 16.72 -2.08 -1.13
C ARG A 185 17.57 -2.63 -2.27
N LEU A 186 17.39 -2.12 -3.48
CA LEU A 186 18.14 -2.58 -4.65
C LEU A 186 19.65 -2.28 -4.53
N CYS A 187 20.05 -1.10 -4.03
CA CYS A 187 21.45 -0.80 -3.76
C CYS A 187 22.09 -1.81 -2.79
N ARG A 188 21.36 -2.19 -1.73
CA ARG A 188 21.83 -3.22 -0.77
C ARG A 188 21.96 -4.60 -1.41
N GLN A 189 20.99 -5.01 -2.23
CA GLN A 189 21.03 -6.27 -2.95
C GLN A 189 22.20 -6.31 -3.94
N TRP A 190 22.44 -5.21 -4.65
CA TRP A 190 23.57 -5.07 -5.58
C TRP A 190 24.92 -5.19 -4.86
N ARG A 191 25.10 -4.50 -3.72
CA ARG A 191 26.28 -4.63 -2.85
C ARG A 191 26.52 -6.08 -2.42
N ALA A 192 25.47 -6.77 -1.97
CA ALA A 192 25.57 -8.15 -1.52
C ALA A 192 25.98 -9.10 -2.64
N ALA A 193 25.39 -8.94 -3.84
CA ALA A 193 25.75 -9.73 -5.02
C ALA A 193 27.22 -9.53 -5.42
N HIS A 194 27.73 -8.30 -5.35
CA HIS A 194 29.13 -8.00 -5.69
C HIS A 194 30.13 -8.42 -4.62
N ALA A 195 29.75 -8.39 -3.33
CA ALA A 195 30.57 -8.94 -2.26
C ALA A 195 30.75 -10.47 -2.38
N ASN A 196 29.76 -11.16 -2.96
CA ASN A 196 29.77 -12.61 -3.18
C ASN A 196 30.40 -13.04 -4.52
N GLY A 197 31.07 -12.14 -5.24
CA GLY A 197 31.81 -12.47 -6.46
C GLY A 197 30.95 -12.64 -7.72
N ALA A 198 29.76 -12.04 -7.78
CA ALA A 198 28.93 -12.07 -8.99
C ALA A 198 29.65 -11.45 -10.21
N ALA A 199 29.43 -12.03 -11.39
CA ALA A 199 30.01 -11.56 -12.65
C ALA A 199 29.62 -10.11 -12.96
N GLN A 200 30.58 -9.29 -13.39
CA GLN A 200 30.32 -7.91 -13.79
C GLN A 200 29.56 -7.87 -15.12
N SER A 201 28.51 -7.05 -15.19
CA SER A 201 27.81 -6.75 -16.43
C SER A 201 28.47 -5.61 -17.19
N VAL A 202 28.09 -5.42 -18.47
CA VAL A 202 28.51 -4.26 -19.27
C VAL A 202 28.04 -2.92 -18.67
N LYS A 203 26.98 -2.92 -17.85
CA LYS A 203 26.43 -1.71 -17.19
C LYS A 203 27.05 -1.44 -15.81
N HIS A 204 27.89 -2.35 -15.31
CA HIS A 204 28.36 -2.38 -13.93
C HIS A 204 28.90 -1.03 -13.45
N ALA A 205 29.84 -0.40 -14.18
CA ALA A 205 30.44 0.89 -13.79
C ALA A 205 29.43 2.04 -13.69
N LYS A 206 28.36 2.04 -14.50
CA LYS A 206 27.30 3.05 -14.43
C LYS A 206 26.40 2.84 -13.22
N ILE A 207 26.07 1.58 -12.94
CA ILE A 207 25.25 1.21 -11.78
C ILE A 207 26.01 1.47 -10.49
N GLU A 208 27.29 1.13 -10.42
CA GLU A 208 28.16 1.40 -9.27
C GLU A 208 28.17 2.89 -8.90
N LYS A 209 28.38 3.78 -9.87
CA LYS A 209 28.30 5.23 -9.65
C LYS A 209 26.93 5.66 -9.11
N THR A 210 25.86 5.07 -9.64
CA THR A 210 24.49 5.35 -9.20
C THR A 210 24.27 4.88 -7.76
N VAL A 211 24.75 3.67 -7.41
CA VAL A 211 24.67 3.11 -6.06
C VAL A 211 25.42 4.00 -5.07
N GLN A 212 26.66 4.37 -5.37
CA GLN A 212 27.49 5.25 -4.52
C GLN A 212 26.80 6.61 -4.28
N GLN A 213 26.24 7.21 -5.33
CA GLN A 213 25.50 8.48 -5.22
C GLN A 213 24.30 8.37 -4.27
N PHE A 214 23.48 7.33 -4.42
CA PHE A 214 22.28 7.16 -3.58
C PHE A 214 22.62 6.73 -2.16
N GLU A 215 23.68 5.98 -1.93
CA GLU A 215 24.17 5.65 -0.59
C GLU A 215 24.63 6.89 0.17
N ALA A 216 25.43 7.75 -0.47
CA ALA A 216 25.81 9.03 0.12
C ALA A 216 24.56 9.87 0.47
N PHE A 217 23.57 9.90 -0.43
CA PHE A 217 22.28 10.55 -0.18
C PHE A 217 21.53 9.96 1.02
N PHE A 218 21.49 8.63 1.16
CA PHE A 218 20.82 7.97 2.28
C PHE A 218 21.52 8.21 3.63
N GLU A 219 22.86 8.28 3.65
CA GLU A 219 23.62 8.59 4.86
C GLU A 219 23.41 10.05 5.30
N LYS A 220 23.41 11.02 4.38
CA LYS A 220 23.06 12.41 4.71
C LYS A 220 21.68 12.53 5.35
N ARG A 221 20.68 11.82 4.80
CA ARG A 221 19.32 11.76 5.37
C ARG A 221 19.27 11.08 6.73
N LYS A 222 20.16 10.12 6.98
CA LYS A 222 20.27 9.46 8.29
C LYS A 222 20.82 10.45 9.33
N LYS A 223 21.93 11.13 9.03
CA LYS A 223 22.53 12.14 9.91
C LYS A 223 21.56 13.27 10.29
N ALA A 224 20.80 13.79 9.32
CA ALA A 224 19.81 14.84 9.62
C ALA A 224 18.66 14.35 10.51
N LYS A 225 18.29 13.06 10.46
CA LYS A 225 17.34 12.49 11.42
C LYS A 225 17.93 12.39 12.83
N GLU A 226 19.24 12.22 12.92
CA GLU A 226 20.01 12.16 14.18
C GLU A 226 20.33 13.57 14.73
N GLY A 227 19.86 14.64 14.07
CA GLY A 227 20.00 16.02 14.55
C GLY A 227 21.13 16.82 13.90
N ASP A 228 21.74 16.32 12.82
CA ASP A 228 22.72 17.08 12.06
C ASP A 228 22.04 18.10 11.13
N ASP A 229 21.92 19.33 11.61
CA ASP A 229 21.28 20.44 10.91
C ASP A 229 22.14 21.03 9.77
N SER A 230 23.37 20.55 9.58
CA SER A 230 24.22 20.96 8.45
C SER A 230 23.82 20.28 7.13
N GLU A 231 23.09 19.16 7.21
CA GLU A 231 22.71 18.34 6.05
C GLU A 231 21.41 18.84 5.41
N VAL A 232 21.54 19.79 4.49
CA VAL A 232 20.42 20.43 3.76
C VAL A 232 19.46 19.42 3.12
N ASP A 233 19.99 18.37 2.47
CA ASP A 233 19.16 17.35 1.84
C ASP A 233 18.34 16.53 2.85
N GLY A 234 18.88 16.37 4.05
CA GLY A 234 18.22 15.68 5.15
C GLY A 234 17.12 16.53 5.80
N LEU A 235 17.33 17.85 5.92
CA LEU A 235 16.30 18.79 6.36
C LEU A 235 15.13 18.86 5.36
N LYS A 236 15.41 18.96 4.05
CA LYS A 236 14.37 18.91 2.99
C LYS A 236 13.54 17.64 3.06
N ALA A 237 14.21 16.51 3.23
CA ALA A 237 13.57 15.21 3.38
C ALA A 237 12.68 15.10 4.64
N ARG A 238 13.06 15.78 5.73
CA ARG A 238 12.27 15.82 6.96
C ARG A 238 11.04 16.71 6.78
N GLU A 239 11.21 17.88 6.16
CA GLU A 239 10.10 18.76 5.80
C GLU A 239 9.09 18.06 4.89
N GLU A 240 9.57 17.39 3.86
CA GLU A 240 8.75 16.62 2.93
C GLU A 240 7.93 15.51 3.63
N LYS A 241 8.51 14.84 4.64
CA LYS A 241 7.79 13.85 5.46
C LYS A 241 6.67 14.50 6.29
N LEU A 242 6.91 15.70 6.83
CA LEU A 242 5.90 16.45 7.58
C LEU A 242 4.76 16.89 6.66
N TYR A 243 5.08 17.36 5.46
CA TYR A 243 4.08 17.68 4.43
C TYR A 243 3.24 16.44 4.05
N ALA A 244 3.85 15.31 3.71
CA ALA A 244 3.12 14.08 3.36
C ALA A 244 2.19 13.59 4.47
N ARG A 245 2.65 13.61 5.72
CA ARG A 245 1.81 13.26 6.87
C ARG A 245 0.62 14.20 7.00
N THR A 246 0.85 15.51 6.91
CA THR A 246 -0.22 16.51 6.97
C THR A 246 -1.24 16.30 5.85
N LEU A 247 -0.77 16.06 4.63
CA LEU A 247 -1.61 15.81 3.46
C LEU A 247 -2.49 14.56 3.65
N LYS A 248 -1.94 13.48 4.22
CA LYS A 248 -2.70 12.26 4.53
C LYS A 248 -3.90 12.54 5.44
N HIS A 249 -3.73 13.30 6.52
CA HIS A 249 -4.83 13.60 7.45
C HIS A 249 -5.84 14.58 6.84
N ARG A 250 -5.38 15.57 6.06
CA ARG A 250 -6.28 16.45 5.26
C ARG A 250 -7.16 15.64 4.31
N ASN A 251 -6.56 14.75 3.53
CA ASN A 251 -7.30 13.91 2.58
C ASN A 251 -8.22 12.94 3.31
N GLY A 252 -7.77 12.35 4.42
CA GLY A 252 -8.58 11.50 5.29
C GLY A 252 -9.82 12.25 5.82
N PHE A 253 -9.68 13.50 6.25
CA PHE A 253 -10.80 14.34 6.69
C PHE A 253 -11.85 14.52 5.58
N TYR A 254 -11.45 15.00 4.39
CA TYR A 254 -12.40 15.21 3.28
C TYR A 254 -13.00 13.92 2.73
N GLN A 255 -12.21 12.84 2.70
CA GLN A 255 -12.70 11.52 2.34
C GLN A 255 -13.73 11.03 3.35
N SER A 256 -13.52 11.29 4.64
CA SER A 256 -14.47 10.91 5.69
C SER A 256 -15.78 11.68 5.61
N LEU A 257 -15.75 12.94 5.18
CA LEU A 257 -16.95 13.74 4.94
C LEU A 257 -17.71 13.35 3.67
N SER A 258 -17.01 12.84 2.65
CA SER A 258 -17.61 12.52 1.35
C SER A 258 -17.98 11.04 1.19
N SER A 259 -17.32 10.15 1.92
CA SER A 259 -17.63 8.72 1.90
C SER A 259 -18.77 8.40 2.86
N GLY A 260 -19.82 7.73 2.35
CA GLY A 260 -20.93 7.24 3.18
C GLY A 260 -20.56 6.01 4.05
N ASP A 261 -19.29 5.60 4.02
CA ASP A 261 -18.79 4.40 4.68
C ASP A 261 -18.33 4.67 6.13
N ILE A 262 -18.07 5.92 6.48
CA ILE A 262 -17.69 6.30 7.84
C ILE A 262 -18.94 6.71 8.61
N ARG A 263 -19.26 5.95 9.66
CA ARG A 263 -20.43 6.17 10.52
C ARG A 263 -20.10 6.79 11.88
N ASP A 264 -18.85 7.21 12.05
CA ASP A 264 -18.33 7.66 13.33
C ASP A 264 -17.68 9.03 13.19
N VAL A 265 -18.27 10.01 13.88
CA VAL A 265 -17.81 11.40 13.92
C VAL A 265 -16.42 11.51 14.58
N SER A 266 -16.08 10.60 15.49
CA SER A 266 -14.77 10.57 16.14
C SER A 266 -13.64 10.32 15.14
N ILE A 267 -13.87 9.55 14.06
CA ILE A 267 -12.87 9.33 13.01
C ILE A 267 -12.58 10.62 12.25
N ILE A 268 -13.63 11.40 11.95
CA ILE A 268 -13.51 12.71 11.29
C ILE A 268 -12.76 13.68 12.20
N GLU A 269 -13.12 13.70 13.48
CA GLU A 269 -12.48 14.53 14.51
C GLU A 269 -10.99 14.17 14.67
N ASN A 270 -10.64 12.88 14.75
CA ASN A 270 -9.26 12.40 14.83
C ASN A 270 -8.41 12.88 13.66
N HIS A 271 -8.94 12.84 12.42
CA HIS A 271 -8.22 13.38 11.26
C HIS A 271 -7.96 14.89 11.38
N LEU A 272 -8.91 15.65 11.93
CA LEU A 272 -8.76 17.08 12.14
C LEU A 272 -7.73 17.39 13.24
N GLU A 273 -7.76 16.64 14.34
CA GLU A 273 -6.79 16.75 15.44
C GLU A 273 -5.37 16.37 14.99
N ASP A 274 -5.22 15.26 14.28
CA ASP A 274 -3.94 14.86 13.69
C ASP A 274 -3.41 15.92 12.73
N MET A 275 -4.27 16.48 11.86
CA MET A 275 -3.87 17.56 10.95
C MET A 275 -3.33 18.77 11.72
N LYS A 276 -3.99 19.17 12.82
CA LYS A 276 -3.53 20.25 13.70
C LYS A 276 -2.16 19.95 14.30
N GLU A 277 -1.96 18.75 14.84
CA GLU A 277 -0.70 18.32 15.43
C GLU A 277 0.43 18.40 14.40
N ARG A 278 0.22 17.83 13.21
CA ARG A 278 1.24 17.81 12.14
C ARG A 278 1.55 19.21 11.60
N ILE A 279 0.56 20.09 11.45
CA ILE A 279 0.78 21.50 11.08
C ILE A 279 1.62 22.21 12.15
N SER A 280 1.39 21.93 13.43
CA SER A 280 2.17 22.52 14.53
C SER A 280 3.62 22.05 14.52
N GLU A 281 3.84 20.74 14.37
CA GLU A 281 5.17 20.15 14.20
C GLU A 281 5.92 20.76 13.00
N TRP A 282 5.23 20.89 11.86
CA TRP A 282 5.82 21.46 10.66
C TRP A 282 6.12 22.96 10.80
N THR A 283 5.23 23.72 11.44
CA THR A 283 5.46 25.14 11.74
C THR A 283 6.68 25.31 12.65
N LYS A 284 6.83 24.46 13.67
CA LYS A 284 7.99 24.46 14.55
C LYS A 284 9.28 24.16 13.78
N PHE A 285 9.27 23.12 12.95
CA PHE A 285 10.40 22.77 12.09
C PHE A 285 10.84 23.94 11.19
N VAL A 286 9.90 24.61 10.51
CA VAL A 286 10.22 25.74 9.63
C VAL A 286 10.84 26.91 10.40
N LYS A 287 10.35 27.18 11.63
CA LYS A 287 10.89 28.22 12.50
C LYS A 287 12.30 27.90 12.99
N GLU A 288 12.58 26.64 13.33
CA GLU A 288 13.88 26.21 13.87
C GLU A 288 14.99 26.23 12.82
N HIS A 289 14.69 25.87 11.57
CA HIS A 289 15.72 25.72 10.53
C HIS A 289 15.78 26.88 9.52
N ASN A 290 14.81 27.81 9.54
CA ASN A 290 14.72 29.03 8.72
C ASN A 290 14.99 28.84 7.21
N LYS A 291 14.78 27.62 6.70
CA LYS A 291 14.95 27.19 5.31
C LYS A 291 13.84 26.21 5.01
N SER A 292 12.84 26.64 4.26
CA SER A 292 11.66 25.85 3.94
C SER A 292 11.41 25.86 2.43
N GLU A 293 11.35 24.68 1.81
CA GLU A 293 10.98 24.54 0.39
C GLU A 293 9.46 24.48 0.18
N PHE A 294 8.72 24.25 1.26
CA PHE A 294 7.28 24.04 1.29
C PHE A 294 6.55 25.14 2.10
N GLY A 295 7.19 26.29 2.36
CA GLY A 295 6.67 27.32 3.26
C GLY A 295 5.32 27.91 2.83
N GLU A 296 5.13 28.16 1.53
CA GLU A 296 3.83 28.60 1.00
C GLU A 296 2.77 27.50 1.11
N ILE A 297 3.15 26.23 0.96
CA ILE A 297 2.25 25.09 1.13
C ILE A 297 1.83 24.95 2.60
N LEU A 298 2.75 25.18 3.55
CA LEU A 298 2.43 25.21 4.97
C LEU A 298 1.40 26.31 5.28
N LYS A 299 1.57 27.52 4.72
CA LYS A 299 0.58 28.60 4.89
C LYS A 299 -0.80 28.19 4.37
N GLN A 300 -0.86 27.56 3.20
CA GLN A 300 -2.10 27.04 2.65
C GLN A 300 -2.71 25.96 3.55
N MET A 301 -1.91 25.02 4.05
CA MET A 301 -2.38 23.97 4.98
C MET A 301 -2.94 24.54 6.28
N VAL A 302 -2.34 25.61 6.82
CA VAL A 302 -2.86 26.32 7.99
C VAL A 302 -4.22 26.96 7.69
N ALA A 303 -4.40 27.55 6.51
CA ALA A 303 -5.68 28.12 6.09
C ALA A 303 -6.74 27.04 5.91
N ASP A 304 -6.41 25.96 5.18
CA ASP A 304 -7.27 24.81 4.95
C ASP A 304 -7.73 24.18 6.28
N TYR A 305 -6.83 24.00 7.25
CA TYR A 305 -7.18 23.49 8.57
C TYR A 305 -8.19 24.40 9.29
N LYS A 306 -8.00 25.72 9.25
CA LYS A 306 -8.93 26.67 9.89
C LYS A 306 -10.32 26.59 9.27
N GLU A 307 -10.39 26.50 7.95
CA GLU A 307 -11.64 26.35 7.23
C GLU A 307 -12.30 24.99 7.55
N ALA A 308 -11.55 23.88 7.43
CA ALA A 308 -12.02 22.55 7.79
C ALA A 308 -12.53 22.47 9.23
N SER A 309 -11.81 23.07 10.18
CA SER A 309 -12.19 23.10 11.60
C SER A 309 -13.48 23.90 11.82
N LYS A 310 -13.62 25.05 11.15
CA LYS A 310 -14.85 25.85 11.21
C LYS A 310 -16.04 25.07 10.63
N THR A 311 -15.88 24.49 9.46
CA THR A 311 -16.91 23.69 8.78
C THR A 311 -17.32 22.51 9.63
N PHE A 312 -16.36 21.74 10.15
CA PHE A 312 -16.63 20.59 11.01
C PHE A 312 -17.42 20.98 12.27
N ASN A 313 -17.00 22.03 12.98
CA ASN A 313 -17.71 22.50 14.17
C ASN A 313 -19.16 22.93 13.88
N GLN A 314 -19.43 23.44 12.68
CA GLN A 314 -20.79 23.81 12.27
C GLN A 314 -21.67 22.60 11.99
N ILE A 315 -21.11 21.52 11.43
CA ILE A 315 -21.87 20.33 11.03
C ILE A 315 -21.80 19.17 12.04
N ARG A 316 -20.92 19.22 13.05
CA ARG A 316 -20.64 18.11 13.98
C ARG A 316 -21.89 17.52 14.60
N LYS A 317 -22.72 18.36 15.24
CA LYS A 317 -23.95 17.89 15.89
C LYS A 317 -24.96 17.31 14.89
N ASP A 318 -25.01 17.87 13.68
CA ASP A 318 -25.89 17.36 12.62
C ASP A 318 -25.37 16.02 12.08
N LEU A 319 -24.05 15.81 12.02
CA LEU A 319 -23.42 14.53 11.67
C LEU A 319 -23.68 13.46 12.74
N GLU A 320 -23.49 13.79 14.03
CA GLU A 320 -23.80 12.89 15.16
C GLU A 320 -25.27 12.46 15.09
N ALA A 321 -26.18 13.42 14.96
CA ALA A 321 -27.61 13.13 14.81
C ALA A 321 -27.92 12.33 13.52
N PHE A 322 -27.21 12.58 12.42
CA PHE A 322 -27.41 11.85 11.17
C PHE A 322 -27.11 10.37 11.34
N PHE A 323 -25.97 10.02 11.94
CA PHE A 323 -25.59 8.63 12.17
C PHE A 323 -26.52 7.95 13.19
N ASP A 324 -26.90 8.64 14.27
CA ASP A 324 -27.89 8.14 15.23
C ASP A 324 -29.22 7.77 14.56
N ASN A 325 -29.70 8.61 13.62
CA ASN A 325 -30.96 8.35 12.91
C ASN A 325 -30.81 7.22 11.88
N LEU A 326 -29.64 7.07 11.24
CA LEU A 326 -29.36 5.91 10.38
C LEU A 326 -29.36 4.59 11.16
N GLU A 327 -28.78 4.57 12.37
CA GLU A 327 -28.81 3.39 13.24
C GLU A 327 -30.22 3.03 13.69
N LYS A 328 -31.03 4.04 14.00
CA LYS A 328 -32.46 3.89 14.34
C LYS A 328 -33.36 3.60 13.15
N GLN A 329 -32.81 3.54 11.93
CA GLN A 329 -33.55 3.38 10.66
C GLN A 329 -34.59 4.49 10.39
N ASP A 330 -34.41 5.68 10.97
CA ASP A 330 -35.23 6.88 10.68
C ASP A 330 -34.67 7.59 9.43
N VAL A 331 -34.99 7.01 8.27
CA VAL A 331 -34.45 7.44 6.96
C VAL A 331 -34.91 8.86 6.59
N GLU A 332 -36.08 9.29 7.04
CA GLU A 332 -36.62 10.61 6.71
C GLU A 332 -35.81 11.71 7.40
N LYS A 333 -35.60 11.60 8.73
CA LYS A 333 -34.76 12.56 9.47
C LYS A 333 -33.30 12.51 9.03
N ALA A 334 -32.77 11.31 8.78
CA ALA A 334 -31.42 11.17 8.24
C ALA A 334 -31.26 11.89 6.88
N THR A 335 -32.27 11.79 6.00
CA THR A 335 -32.24 12.49 4.70
C THR A 335 -32.32 14.00 4.83
N GLU A 336 -33.08 14.52 5.81
CA GLU A 336 -33.13 15.95 6.10
C GLU A 336 -31.79 16.48 6.62
N LEU A 337 -31.18 15.77 7.58
CA LEU A 337 -29.87 16.11 8.14
C LEU A 337 -28.78 16.06 7.07
N ALA A 338 -28.79 15.06 6.19
CA ALA A 338 -27.87 14.98 5.05
C ALA A 338 -27.99 16.20 4.12
N ARG A 339 -29.21 16.68 3.85
CA ARG A 339 -29.44 17.92 3.08
C ARG A 339 -28.89 19.15 3.78
N LYS A 340 -29.03 19.23 5.11
CA LYS A 340 -28.51 20.35 5.91
C LYS A 340 -26.98 20.38 5.91
N ILE A 341 -26.34 19.23 6.13
CA ILE A 341 -24.88 19.07 6.08
C ILE A 341 -24.34 19.46 4.70
N LYS A 342 -24.97 19.00 3.62
CA LYS A 342 -24.59 19.31 2.23
C LYS A 342 -24.71 20.80 1.85
N ARG A 343 -25.41 21.63 2.63
CA ARG A 343 -25.46 23.09 2.37
C ARG A 343 -24.27 23.84 2.98
N VAL A 344 -23.58 23.22 3.92
CA VAL A 344 -22.44 23.80 4.64
C VAL A 344 -21.12 23.32 4.02
N LEU A 345 -21.08 22.06 3.58
CA LEU A 345 -20.04 21.52 2.70
C LEU A 345 -20.19 22.07 1.28
#